data_AF-A0A2S7YFH5-F1
#
_entry.id   AF-A0A2S7YFH5-F1
#
_cell.length_a   1.000
_cell.length_b   1.000
_cell.length_c   1.000
_cell.angle_alpha   90.00
_cell.angle_beta   90.00
_cell.angle_gamma   90.00
#
_symmetry.space_group_name_H-M   'P 1'
#
loop_
_entity.id
_entity.type
_entity.pdbx_description
1 polymer ?
#
loop_
_entity_poly.entity_id
_entity_poly.type
_entity_poly.pdbx_seq_one_letter_code
_entity_poly.pdbx_strand_id
1 'polypeptide(L)'
;MPSVKNPNGPSKNRLAARAAKARKASQKRSAEGKHKIAKIDVQRGARPGLLPNSGPNARVSSKKARKLQKQMGHALRRKMAAEGEAVMTDAPEDEAAKDVRQGPDETEMDGIQ
;
A
#
# COMPACT_ATOMS: atom_id res chain seq x y z
N MET A 1 33.37 36.75 2.65
CA MET A 1 33.92 38.10 2.74
C MET A 1 33.48 38.70 4.06
N PRO A 2 34.43 39.24 4.84
CA PRO A 2 34.13 40.01 6.05
C PRO A 2 33.30 41.25 5.71
N SER A 3 32.55 41.76 6.69
CA SER A 3 31.78 42.99 6.50
C SER A 3 32.71 44.19 6.43
N VAL A 4 32.45 45.13 5.51
CA VAL A 4 33.21 46.40 5.41
C VAL A 4 33.11 47.22 6.71
N LYS A 5 31.99 47.12 7.44
CA LYS A 5 31.77 47.85 8.71
C LYS A 5 32.23 47.09 9.95
N ASN A 6 32.38 45.77 9.87
CA ASN A 6 32.83 44.94 10.98
C ASN A 6 33.66 43.78 10.41
N PRO A 7 34.99 43.93 10.31
CA PRO A 7 35.84 42.91 9.70
C PRO A 7 35.84 41.60 10.50
N ASN A 8 35.48 41.64 11.79
CA ASN A 8 35.35 40.48 12.66
C ASN A 8 34.02 39.73 12.43
N GLY A 9 33.09 40.30 11.65
CA GLY A 9 31.77 39.76 11.39
C GLY A 9 31.55 39.36 9.92
N PRO A 10 30.65 38.40 9.65
CA PRO A 10 30.24 38.08 8.29
C PRO A 10 29.50 39.26 7.64
N SER A 11 29.68 39.46 6.34
CA SER A 11 28.94 40.47 5.58
C SER A 11 27.42 40.19 5.56
N LYS A 12 26.60 41.23 5.36
CA LYS A 12 25.13 41.12 5.24
C LYS A 12 24.72 40.07 4.19
N ASN A 13 25.40 40.04 3.04
CA ASN A 13 25.14 39.08 1.98
C ASN A 13 25.38 37.64 2.44
N ARG A 14 26.42 37.42 3.25
CA ARG A 14 26.73 36.10 3.82
C ARG A 14 25.67 35.67 4.84
N LEU A 15 25.14 36.58 5.64
CA LEU A 15 24.03 36.30 6.55
C LEU A 15 22.75 35.94 5.78
N ALA A 16 22.41 36.71 4.73
CA ALA A 16 21.26 36.42 3.87
C ALA A 16 21.38 35.04 3.19
N ALA A 17 22.55 34.71 2.65
CA ALA A 17 22.80 33.40 2.04
C ALA A 17 22.67 32.24 3.06
N ARG A 18 23.16 32.42 4.29
CA ARG A 18 23.00 31.44 5.38
C ARG A 18 21.53 31.25 5.75
N ALA A 19 20.78 32.34 5.89
CA ALA A 19 19.35 32.29 6.17
C ALA A 19 18.57 31.59 5.04
N ALA A 20 18.87 31.89 3.78
CA ALA A 20 18.28 31.22 2.62
C ALA A 20 18.58 29.72 2.61
N LYS A 21 19.82 29.33 2.90
CA LYS A 21 20.21 27.90 3.02
C LYS A 21 19.44 27.20 4.13
N ALA A 22 19.29 27.83 5.29
CA ALA A 22 18.53 27.30 6.42
C ALA A 22 17.04 27.14 6.09
N ARG A 23 16.43 28.15 5.45
CA ARG A 23 15.03 28.10 4.99
C ARG A 23 14.81 26.94 4.02
N LYS A 24 15.68 26.79 3.01
CA LYS A 24 15.60 25.68 2.03
C LYS A 24 15.74 24.31 2.70
N ALA A 25 16.64 24.17 3.68
CA ALA A 25 16.80 22.94 4.44
C ALA A 25 15.54 22.62 5.27
N SER A 26 14.98 23.62 5.95
CA SER A 26 13.72 23.46 6.72
C SER A 26 12.56 23.05 5.82
N GLN A 27 12.38 23.72 4.68
CA GLN A 27 11.34 23.39 3.71
C GLN A 27 11.44 21.94 3.21
N LYS A 28 12.66 21.47 2.91
CA LYS A 28 12.89 20.06 2.52
C LYS A 28 12.51 19.08 3.63
N ARG A 29 12.96 19.33 4.87
CA ARG A 29 12.63 18.48 6.03
C ARG A 29 11.13 18.45 6.31
N SER A 30 10.47 19.61 6.24
CA SER A 30 9.01 19.68 6.40
C SER A 30 8.31 18.88 5.31
N ALA A 31 8.72 19.01 4.05
CA ALA A 31 8.12 18.28 2.94
C ALA A 31 8.30 16.76 3.05
N GLU A 32 9.46 16.28 3.50
CA GLU A 32 9.74 14.85 3.71
C GLU A 32 8.79 14.21 4.74
N GLY A 33 8.40 14.93 5.79
CA GLY A 33 7.54 14.41 6.86
C GLY A 33 6.03 14.52 6.63
N LYS A 34 5.58 15.30 5.64
CA LYS A 34 4.14 15.63 5.47
C LYS A 34 3.23 14.43 5.23
N HIS A 35 3.71 13.45 4.46
CA HIS A 35 2.85 12.39 3.92
C HIS A 35 3.18 11.00 4.46
N LYS A 36 4.10 10.90 5.43
CA LYS A 36 4.56 9.62 6.03
C LYS A 36 5.01 8.59 4.98
N ILE A 37 5.49 9.04 3.82
CA ILE A 37 6.01 8.17 2.75
C ILE A 37 7.50 7.95 3.01
N ALA A 38 7.96 6.69 2.95
CA ALA A 38 9.37 6.38 3.09
C ALA A 38 10.19 7.04 1.96
N LYS A 39 11.37 7.58 2.28
CA LYS A 39 12.24 8.26 1.30
C LYS A 39 12.60 7.38 0.10
N ILE A 40 12.81 6.09 0.34
CA ILE A 40 13.11 5.09 -0.70
C ILE A 40 11.93 4.97 -1.68
N ASP A 41 10.69 5.00 -1.18
CA ASP A 41 9.51 4.89 -2.02
C ASP A 41 9.26 6.18 -2.81
N VAL A 42 9.56 7.35 -2.24
CA VAL A 42 9.56 8.63 -2.97
C VAL A 42 10.53 8.59 -4.16
N GLN A 43 11.73 8.02 -3.98
CA GLN A 43 12.70 7.84 -5.08
C GLN A 43 12.17 6.93 -6.19
N ARG A 44 11.28 5.98 -5.86
CA ARG A 44 10.60 5.09 -6.82
C ARG A 44 9.30 5.68 -7.39
N GLY A 45 9.01 6.95 -7.10
CA GLY A 45 7.86 7.67 -7.64
C GLY A 45 6.62 7.70 -6.73
N ALA A 46 6.70 7.25 -5.48
CA ALA A 46 5.57 7.37 -4.55
C ALA A 46 5.26 8.84 -4.24
N ARG A 47 3.97 9.17 -4.26
CA ARG A 47 3.41 10.50 -3.97
C ARG A 47 2.16 10.33 -3.10
N PRO A 48 1.63 11.39 -2.48
CA PRO A 48 0.38 11.29 -1.74
C PRO A 48 -0.73 10.72 -2.66
N GLY A 49 -1.36 9.63 -2.24
CA GLY A 49 -2.37 8.92 -3.05
C GLY A 49 -1.83 8.03 -4.17
N LEU A 50 -0.51 7.97 -4.39
CA LEU A 50 0.12 7.13 -5.41
C LEU A 50 1.21 6.25 -4.80
N LEU A 51 1.01 4.93 -4.91
CA LEU A 51 1.98 3.92 -4.50
C LEU A 51 3.25 3.98 -5.38
N PRO A 52 4.40 3.49 -4.91
CA PRO A 52 5.62 3.44 -5.71
C PRO A 52 5.44 2.57 -6.96
N ASN A 53 6.20 2.88 -8.01
CA ASN A 53 6.13 2.15 -9.28
C ASN A 53 6.85 0.80 -9.22
N SER A 54 7.78 0.61 -8.29
CA SER A 54 8.62 -0.58 -8.17
C SER A 54 8.97 -0.90 -6.71
N GLY A 55 9.47 -2.11 -6.48
CA GLY A 55 9.86 -2.60 -5.16
C GLY A 55 8.73 -3.31 -4.40
N PRO A 56 8.96 -3.66 -3.12
CA PRO A 56 8.03 -4.47 -2.34
C PRO A 56 6.71 -3.76 -2.03
N ASN A 57 6.75 -2.44 -1.89
CA ASN A 57 5.57 -1.62 -1.58
C ASN A 57 4.80 -1.19 -2.85
N ALA A 58 5.22 -1.65 -4.04
CA ALA A 58 4.56 -1.30 -5.28
C ALA A 58 3.19 -1.95 -5.40
N ARG A 59 2.27 -1.25 -6.07
CA ARG A 59 0.92 -1.78 -6.29
C ARG A 59 0.99 -3.03 -7.17
N VAL A 60 0.45 -4.13 -6.66
CA VAL A 60 0.24 -5.34 -7.45
C VAL A 60 -0.95 -5.11 -8.39
N SER A 61 -0.78 -5.42 -9.68
CA SER A 61 -1.90 -5.40 -10.63
C SER A 61 -3.05 -6.29 -10.15
N SER A 62 -4.29 -5.86 -10.36
CA SER A 62 -5.50 -6.59 -9.94
C SER A 62 -5.51 -8.05 -10.42
N LYS A 63 -5.09 -8.30 -11.68
CA LYS A 63 -4.97 -9.66 -12.24
C LYS A 63 -3.94 -10.50 -11.49
N LYS A 64 -2.80 -9.91 -11.12
CA LYS A 64 -1.73 -10.61 -10.38
C LYS A 64 -2.15 -10.88 -8.93
N ALA A 65 -2.84 -9.94 -8.29
CA ALA A 65 -3.41 -10.13 -6.96
C ALA A 65 -4.42 -11.29 -6.94
N ARG A 66 -5.34 -11.33 -7.91
CA ARG A 66 -6.31 -12.44 -8.06
C ARG A 66 -5.62 -13.79 -8.26
N LYS A 67 -4.55 -13.84 -9.06
CA LYS A 67 -3.76 -15.07 -9.27
C LYS A 67 -3.07 -15.53 -7.98
N LEU A 68 -2.46 -14.61 -7.22
CA LEU A 68 -1.83 -14.92 -5.95
C LEU A 68 -2.83 -15.45 -4.93
N GLN A 69 -4.01 -14.83 -4.81
CA GLN A 69 -5.08 -15.31 -3.93
C GLN A 69 -5.53 -16.73 -4.28
N LYS A 70 -5.72 -17.03 -5.58
CA LYS A 70 -6.04 -18.40 -6.03
C LYS A 70 -4.94 -19.39 -5.64
N GLN A 71 -3.68 -19.06 -5.91
CA GLN A 71 -2.54 -19.91 -5.57
C GLN A 71 -2.42 -20.15 -4.06
N MET A 72 -2.59 -19.11 -3.24
CA MET A 72 -2.64 -19.24 -1.79
C MET A 72 -3.78 -20.15 -1.34
N GLY A 73 -4.98 -20.01 -1.92
CA GLY A 73 -6.12 -20.89 -1.61
C GLY A 73 -5.88 -22.37 -1.98
N HIS A 74 -5.17 -22.64 -3.08
CA HIS A 74 -4.76 -24.01 -3.42
C HIS A 74 -3.67 -24.54 -2.48
N ALA A 75 -2.71 -23.70 -2.11
CA ALA A 75 -1.66 -24.08 -1.16
C ALA A 75 -2.24 -24.41 0.22
N LEU A 76 -3.19 -23.62 0.71
CA LEU A 76 -3.89 -23.88 1.97
C LEU A 76 -4.68 -25.19 1.93
N ARG A 77 -5.42 -25.46 0.85
CA ARG A 77 -6.13 -26.75 0.67
C ARG A 77 -5.19 -27.95 0.70
N ARG A 78 -4.03 -27.86 0.03
CA ARG A 78 -3.01 -28.91 0.07
C ARG A 78 -2.41 -29.08 1.46
N LYS A 79 -2.19 -27.96 2.17
CA LYS A 79 -1.69 -27.97 3.54
C LYS A 79 -2.70 -28.65 4.49
N MET A 80 -3.97 -28.29 4.42
CA MET A 80 -5.05 -28.92 5.21
C MET A 80 -5.19 -30.42 4.92
N ALA A 81 -5.11 -30.82 3.65
CA ALA A 81 -5.14 -32.24 3.27
C ALA A 81 -3.90 -33.01 3.77
N ALA A 82 -2.72 -32.37 3.82
CA ALA A 82 -1.50 -32.98 4.33
C ALA A 82 -1.44 -33.01 5.87
N GLU A 83 -2.03 -32.03 6.55
CA GLU A 83 -2.11 -31.93 8.01
C GLU A 83 -3.25 -32.77 8.60
N GLY A 84 -4.12 -33.36 7.76
CA GLY A 84 -5.05 -34.42 8.18
C GLY A 84 -6.38 -33.96 8.78
N GLU A 85 -6.70 -32.66 8.80
CA GLU A 85 -8.06 -32.17 9.07
C GLU A 85 -8.90 -32.19 7.78
N ALA A 86 -8.94 -33.33 7.10
CA ALA A 86 -10.00 -33.60 6.14
C ALA A 86 -11.24 -33.94 6.97
N VAL A 87 -12.22 -33.04 7.00
CA VAL A 87 -13.58 -33.34 7.45
C VAL A 87 -13.97 -34.70 6.88
N MET A 88 -14.24 -35.67 7.76
CA MET A 88 -14.70 -37.02 7.42
C MET A 88 -16.00 -36.91 6.62
N THR A 89 -15.92 -36.89 5.30
CA THR A 89 -17.06 -37.12 4.41
C THR A 89 -17.19 -38.62 4.18
N ASP A 90 -17.48 -39.35 5.26
CA ASP A 90 -17.90 -40.75 5.20
C ASP A 90 -19.35 -40.80 5.68
N ALA A 91 -20.22 -40.17 4.90
CA ALA A 91 -21.65 -40.40 4.94
C ALA A 91 -22.12 -40.46 3.48
N PRO A 92 -22.71 -41.57 3.01
CA PRO A 92 -23.26 -41.62 1.66
C PRO A 92 -24.36 -40.57 1.53
N GLU A 93 -24.25 -39.67 0.54
CA GLU A 93 -25.38 -38.88 0.09
C GLU A 93 -26.36 -39.86 -0.58
N ASP A 94 -27.39 -40.28 0.16
CA ASP A 94 -28.56 -40.92 -0.43
C ASP A 94 -29.12 -39.98 -1.51
N GLU A 95 -29.15 -40.49 -2.75
CA GLU A 95 -29.74 -39.93 -3.96
C GLU A 95 -31.28 -39.78 -3.84
N ALA A 96 -31.77 -39.11 -2.78
CA ALA A 96 -33.20 -39.01 -2.48
C ALA A 96 -33.65 -37.64 -1.91
N ALA A 97 -32.80 -36.61 -1.86
CA ALA A 97 -33.15 -35.33 -1.22
C ALA A 97 -32.77 -34.06 -2.04
N LYS A 98 -32.80 -34.12 -3.37
CA LYS A 98 -32.77 -32.93 -4.23
C LYS A 98 -34.04 -32.82 -5.06
N ASP A 99 -35.17 -32.85 -4.36
CA ASP A 99 -36.42 -32.34 -4.90
C ASP A 99 -36.86 -31.11 -4.08
N VAL A 100 -37.08 -30.01 -4.79
CA VAL A 100 -37.80 -28.79 -4.41
C VAL A 100 -37.21 -27.88 -3.30
N ARG A 101 -36.55 -26.80 -3.75
CA ARG A 101 -36.89 -25.43 -3.30
C ARG A 101 -36.41 -24.39 -4.33
N GLN A 102 -37.33 -24.00 -5.22
CA GLN A 102 -37.28 -22.73 -5.95
C GLN A 102 -37.58 -21.60 -4.97
N GLY A 103 -36.74 -20.57 -4.95
CA GLY A 103 -36.91 -19.33 -4.19
C GLY A 103 -36.05 -18.21 -4.80
N PRO A 104 -36.48 -16.94 -4.69
CA PRO A 104 -36.59 -16.06 -5.86
C PRO A 104 -35.44 -15.07 -6.08
N ASP A 105 -35.23 -14.77 -7.37
CA ASP A 105 -34.81 -13.53 -8.05
C ASP A 105 -33.58 -12.74 -7.57
N GLU A 106 -32.51 -12.80 -8.39
CA GLU A 106 -31.29 -11.99 -8.33
C GLU A 106 -31.46 -10.53 -8.85
N THR A 107 -32.58 -9.85 -8.54
CA THR A 107 -32.87 -8.52 -9.12
C THR A 107 -33.15 -7.39 -8.14
N GLU A 108 -32.60 -7.37 -6.93
CA GLU A 108 -32.70 -6.19 -6.04
C GLU A 108 -31.48 -5.99 -5.12
N MET A 109 -30.34 -5.50 -5.65
CA MET A 109 -29.34 -4.78 -4.84
C MET A 109 -28.54 -3.74 -5.66
N ASP A 110 -29.12 -3.18 -6.73
CA ASP A 110 -28.64 -1.91 -7.31
C ASP A 110 -29.47 -0.77 -6.70
N GLY A 111 -29.07 -0.30 -5.52
CA GLY A 111 -29.75 0.83 -4.88
C GLY A 111 -29.48 0.98 -3.39
N ILE A 112 -28.25 1.34 -3.01
CA ILE A 112 -28.01 2.01 -1.72
C ILE A 112 -27.33 3.34 -2.04
N GLN A 113 -28.06 4.41 -1.72
CA GLN A 113 -27.69 5.83 -1.82
C GLN A 113 -26.54 6.20 -0.88
#